data_AF-A0A8H5I474-F1
#
_entry.id   AF-A0A8H5I474-F1
#
_cell.length_a   1.000
_cell.length_b   1.000
_cell.length_c   1.000
_cell.angle_alpha   90.00
_cell.angle_beta   90.00
_cell.angle_gamma   90.00
#
_symmetry.space_group_name_H-M   'P 1'
#
loop_
_entity.id
_entity.type
_entity.pdbx_description
1 polymer ?
#
loop_
_entity_poly.entity_id
_entity_poly.type
_entity_poly.pdbx_seq_one_letter_code
_entity_poly.pdbx_strand_id
1 'polypeptide(L)'
;MLRICLLLFALAVCVASIEDTAAQDLNFCGDPDKSDYTLIQDPFLGDMDIGQPGITFKTAYGDGTTRWFMVYQNGIDAKPYRAMKVSSNTTVFVDLAAGCSTFSGRLVRGSDIDFDGGAHNLGTWAEVNWQSYPVGYGGVSVIEGNDGPILLRSEDPYTPFMGFTEDIISQSPNECRVKKDSGGMALKPTDKDGYDEATREFTKRQLDNQKVSIDKSFTATVMSHNGRFKIVFLHGNH
;
A
#
# COMPACT_ATOMS: atom_id res chain seq x y z
N MET A 1 8.36 -21.87 -82.52
CA MET A 1 7.41 -22.53 -81.60
C MET A 1 8.18 -23.08 -80.41
N LEU A 2 8.19 -22.38 -79.29
CA LEU A 2 8.61 -22.96 -78.01
C LEU A 2 7.98 -22.17 -76.85
N ARG A 3 7.52 -22.94 -75.86
CA ARG A 3 6.57 -22.59 -74.79
C ARG A 3 7.04 -21.46 -73.88
N ILE A 4 6.11 -20.53 -73.58
CA ILE A 4 6.16 -19.63 -72.44
C ILE A 4 5.81 -20.45 -71.19
N CYS A 5 6.77 -20.66 -70.29
CA CYS A 5 6.50 -21.15 -68.94
C CYS A 5 6.22 -19.96 -68.03
N LEU A 6 4.99 -19.87 -67.52
CA LEU A 6 4.66 -19.03 -66.37
C LEU A 6 5.40 -19.56 -65.13
N LEU A 7 6.15 -18.70 -64.46
CA LEU A 7 6.57 -18.89 -63.07
C LEU A 7 5.89 -17.80 -62.23
N LEU A 8 4.82 -18.19 -61.54
CA LEU A 8 4.19 -17.43 -60.47
C LEU A 8 5.13 -17.43 -59.26
N PHE A 9 5.76 -16.30 -58.98
CA PHE A 9 6.36 -16.05 -57.67
C PHE A 9 5.28 -15.47 -56.75
N ALA A 10 4.74 -16.33 -55.87
CA ALA A 10 3.95 -15.87 -54.74
C ALA A 10 4.90 -15.35 -53.66
N LEU A 11 4.93 -14.02 -53.48
CA LEU A 11 5.53 -13.38 -52.31
C LEU A 11 4.64 -13.68 -51.10
N ALA A 12 5.04 -14.65 -50.29
CA ALA A 12 4.50 -14.84 -48.96
C ALA A 12 4.96 -13.66 -48.10
N VAL A 13 4.05 -12.72 -47.84
CA VAL A 13 4.22 -11.71 -46.78
C VAL A 13 4.12 -12.47 -45.46
N CYS A 14 5.27 -12.80 -44.86
CA CYS A 14 5.32 -13.20 -43.45
C CYS A 14 4.96 -11.97 -42.63
N VAL A 15 3.67 -11.82 -42.32
CA VAL A 15 3.22 -10.98 -41.22
C VAL A 15 3.68 -11.69 -39.96
N ALA A 16 4.86 -11.32 -39.46
CA ALA A 16 5.24 -11.63 -38.10
C ALA A 16 4.24 -10.90 -37.20
N SER A 17 3.28 -11.63 -36.67
CA SER A 17 2.47 -11.20 -35.54
C SER A 17 3.43 -10.74 -34.46
N ILE A 18 3.37 -9.44 -34.15
CA ILE A 18 3.95 -8.88 -32.94
C ILE A 18 3.25 -9.62 -31.80
N GLU A 19 3.94 -10.58 -31.21
CA GLU A 19 3.45 -11.29 -30.03
C GLU A 19 3.09 -10.25 -28.98
N ASP A 20 1.87 -10.38 -28.48
CA ASP A 20 1.34 -9.67 -27.32
C ASP A 20 2.44 -9.48 -26.28
N THR A 21 2.72 -8.23 -25.94
CA THR A 21 3.25 -7.89 -24.62
C THR A 21 2.37 -8.61 -23.61
N ALA A 22 2.88 -9.71 -23.06
CA ALA A 22 2.21 -10.49 -22.05
C ALA A 22 1.68 -9.53 -20.99
N ALA A 23 0.35 -9.42 -20.90
CA ALA A 23 -0.29 -8.85 -19.73
C ALA A 23 0.32 -9.61 -18.55
N GLN A 24 1.02 -8.92 -17.66
CA GLN A 24 1.35 -9.51 -16.37
C GLN A 24 -0.01 -9.85 -15.75
N ASP A 25 -0.34 -11.14 -15.64
CA ASP A 25 -1.50 -11.58 -14.87
C ASP A 25 -1.33 -10.99 -13.47
N LEU A 26 -2.14 -9.97 -13.17
CA LEU A 26 -2.24 -9.42 -11.82
C LEU A 26 -2.91 -10.51 -10.98
N ASN A 27 -2.09 -11.32 -10.31
CA ASN A 27 -2.57 -12.33 -9.40
C ASN A 27 -3.13 -11.64 -8.14
N PHE A 28 -4.45 -11.41 -8.17
CA PHE A 28 -5.17 -10.91 -7.02
C PHE A 28 -5.39 -12.01 -5.98
N CYS A 29 -5.38 -11.61 -4.71
CA CYS A 29 -5.69 -12.47 -3.58
C CYS A 29 -7.22 -12.56 -3.49
N GLY A 30 -7.85 -13.40 -4.31
CA GLY A 30 -9.30 -13.51 -4.41
C GLY A 30 -9.90 -12.77 -5.61
N ASP A 31 -11.21 -12.55 -5.58
CA ASP A 31 -11.98 -11.96 -6.69
C ASP A 31 -12.53 -10.59 -6.29
N PRO A 32 -11.93 -9.48 -6.79
CA PRO A 32 -12.32 -8.12 -6.41
C PRO A 32 -13.73 -7.73 -6.86
N ASP A 33 -14.26 -8.39 -7.89
CA ASP A 33 -15.58 -8.09 -8.46
C ASP A 33 -16.72 -8.60 -7.57
N LYS A 34 -16.45 -9.52 -6.64
CA LYS A 34 -17.46 -10.04 -5.72
C LYS A 34 -17.76 -9.05 -4.60
N SER A 35 -19.03 -8.85 -4.29
CA SER A 35 -19.47 -7.91 -3.24
C SER A 35 -18.86 -8.17 -1.86
N ASP A 36 -18.46 -9.40 -1.56
CA ASP A 36 -17.89 -9.85 -0.29
C ASP A 36 -16.35 -9.90 -0.27
N TYR A 37 -15.68 -9.32 -1.27
CA TYR A 37 -14.20 -9.28 -1.33
C TYR A 37 -13.56 -8.73 -0.04
N THR A 38 -14.19 -7.75 0.60
CA THR A 38 -13.65 -7.14 1.81
C THR A 38 -13.90 -8.01 3.03
N LEU A 39 -12.82 -8.56 3.60
CA LEU A 39 -12.87 -9.20 4.90
C LEU A 39 -12.95 -8.14 6.01
N ILE A 40 -14.14 -7.98 6.62
CA ILE A 40 -14.36 -7.05 7.73
C ILE A 40 -14.14 -7.74 9.07
N GLN A 41 -13.36 -7.10 9.94
CA GLN A 41 -13.13 -7.52 11.32
C GLN A 41 -13.46 -6.37 12.29
N ASP A 42 -14.40 -6.61 13.19
CA ASP A 42 -14.95 -5.62 14.13
C ASP A 42 -15.06 -6.20 15.54
N PRO A 43 -14.77 -5.40 16.58
CA PRO A 43 -13.45 -5.14 17.13
C PRO A 43 -12.68 -6.42 17.49
N PHE A 44 -11.37 -6.41 17.23
CA PHE A 44 -10.58 -7.61 17.00
C PHE A 44 -9.68 -8.10 18.15
N LEU A 45 -9.35 -9.40 18.15
CA LEU A 45 -8.29 -10.04 18.96
C LEU A 45 -6.98 -10.35 18.19
N GLY A 46 -6.97 -10.32 16.86
CA GLY A 46 -5.86 -10.90 16.08
C GLY A 46 -6.30 -12.12 15.27
N ASP A 47 -5.64 -12.35 14.14
CA ASP A 47 -5.58 -13.69 13.58
C ASP A 47 -4.70 -14.51 14.55
N MET A 48 -4.81 -15.83 14.50
CA MET A 48 -3.99 -16.66 15.36
C MET A 48 -2.52 -16.53 14.94
N ASP A 49 -1.69 -15.99 15.82
CA ASP A 49 -0.25 -15.92 15.62
C ASP A 49 0.40 -17.23 16.07
N ILE A 50 0.81 -18.05 15.10
CA ILE A 50 1.56 -19.29 15.30
C ILE A 50 3.01 -19.18 14.78
N GLY A 51 3.49 -17.95 14.55
CA GLY A 51 4.83 -17.66 14.05
C GLY A 51 4.96 -17.57 12.52
N GLN A 52 3.83 -17.55 11.80
CA GLN A 52 3.81 -17.39 10.35
C GLN A 52 4.14 -15.95 9.89
N PRO A 53 4.49 -15.72 8.62
CA PRO A 53 4.57 -14.39 8.02
C PRO A 53 3.28 -13.60 8.18
N GLY A 54 3.41 -12.29 8.33
CA GLY A 54 2.29 -11.40 8.59
C GLY A 54 2.73 -10.16 9.34
N ILE A 55 1.76 -9.49 9.94
CA ILE A 55 1.97 -8.17 10.54
C ILE A 55 1.57 -8.21 12.01
N THR A 56 2.54 -7.94 12.88
CA THR A 56 2.26 -7.46 14.24
C THR A 56 1.78 -6.01 14.13
N PHE A 57 0.46 -5.82 14.08
CA PHE A 57 -0.18 -4.52 13.94
C PHE A 57 -0.42 -3.91 15.32
N LYS A 58 0.10 -2.70 15.54
CA LYS A 58 -0.06 -1.97 16.80
C LYS A 58 -0.66 -0.59 16.55
N THR A 59 -1.61 -0.21 17.40
CA THR A 59 -2.08 1.17 17.52
C THR A 59 -1.45 1.81 18.76
N ALA A 60 -1.11 3.09 18.66
CA ALA A 60 -0.55 3.86 19.77
C ALA A 60 -0.90 5.35 19.62
N TYR A 61 -2.20 5.65 19.54
CA TYR A 61 -2.70 7.02 19.36
C TYR A 61 -3.29 7.64 20.62
N GLY A 62 -3.34 6.92 21.75
CA GLY A 62 -3.53 7.49 23.09
C GLY A 62 -4.93 7.95 23.46
N ASP A 63 -5.85 8.14 22.49
CA ASP A 63 -7.27 8.35 22.79
C ASP A 63 -7.99 7.01 22.98
N GLY A 64 -9.14 6.98 23.66
CA GLY A 64 -9.88 5.73 23.90
C GLY A 64 -10.67 5.21 22.69
N THR A 65 -10.41 5.72 21.48
CA THR A 65 -11.26 5.45 20.32
C THR A 65 -10.87 4.16 19.59
N THR A 66 -11.86 3.55 18.94
CA THR A 66 -11.66 2.46 17.99
C THR A 66 -11.77 3.02 16.58
N ARG A 67 -10.78 2.72 15.74
CA ARG A 67 -10.66 3.33 14.43
C ARG A 67 -10.47 2.29 13.34
N TRP A 68 -10.89 2.64 12.13
CA TRP A 68 -10.78 1.80 10.95
C TRP A 68 -9.39 1.86 10.33
N PHE A 69 -8.91 0.71 9.87
CA PHE A 69 -7.72 0.57 9.07
C PHE A 69 -8.03 -0.34 7.89
N MET A 70 -7.63 0.11 6.70
CA MET A 70 -7.91 -0.58 5.45
C MET A 70 -6.62 -1.18 4.91
N VAL A 71 -6.73 -2.40 4.38
CA VAL A 71 -5.70 -3.08 3.63
C VAL A 71 -6.17 -3.15 2.19
N TYR A 72 -5.41 -2.55 1.30
CA TYR A 72 -5.65 -2.58 -0.14
C TYR A 72 -4.62 -3.47 -0.81
N GLN A 73 -5.04 -4.21 -1.84
CA GLN A 73 -4.12 -4.94 -2.70
C GLN A 73 -3.69 -4.03 -3.85
N ASN A 74 -2.42 -4.10 -4.25
CA ASN A 74 -1.92 -3.31 -5.38
C ASN A 74 -2.77 -3.53 -6.63
N GLY A 75 -3.18 -2.45 -7.28
CA GLY A 75 -4.09 -2.47 -8.43
C GLY A 75 -5.56 -2.27 -8.08
N ILE A 76 -5.95 -2.33 -6.80
CA ILE A 76 -7.33 -2.10 -6.33
C ILE A 76 -7.32 -1.16 -5.13
N ASP A 77 -7.67 0.09 -5.38
CA ASP A 77 -7.63 1.16 -4.38
C ASP A 77 -9.01 1.68 -3.95
N ALA A 78 -10.08 1.18 -4.59
CA ALA A 78 -11.46 1.61 -4.33
C ALA A 78 -12.24 0.64 -3.44
N LYS A 79 -11.61 -0.49 -3.09
CA LYS A 79 -12.25 -1.55 -2.33
C LYS A 79 -11.22 -2.26 -1.45
N PRO A 80 -11.33 -2.16 -0.12
CA PRO A 80 -10.38 -2.83 0.76
C PRO A 80 -10.42 -4.35 0.54
N TYR A 81 -9.26 -4.98 0.49
CA TYR A 81 -9.13 -6.44 0.61
C TYR A 81 -9.51 -6.89 2.03
N ARG A 82 -9.11 -6.09 3.02
CA ARG A 82 -9.44 -6.32 4.42
C ARG A 82 -9.65 -4.99 5.13
N ALA A 83 -10.57 -4.97 6.08
CA ALA A 83 -10.86 -3.82 6.92
C ALA A 83 -10.89 -4.26 8.38
N MET A 84 -10.25 -3.50 9.26
CA MET A 84 -10.18 -3.82 10.68
C MET A 84 -10.50 -2.60 11.54
N LYS A 85 -11.35 -2.79 12.55
CA LYS A 85 -11.60 -1.80 13.59
C LYS A 85 -10.77 -2.14 14.83
N VAL A 86 -9.78 -1.31 15.14
CA VAL A 86 -8.82 -1.58 16.22
C VAL A 86 -8.87 -0.46 17.25
N SER A 87 -8.94 -0.83 18.53
CA SER A 87 -8.88 0.12 19.65
C SER A 87 -7.48 0.68 19.83
N SER A 88 -7.38 1.83 20.49
CA SER A 88 -6.08 2.43 20.82
C SER A 88 -5.24 1.53 21.72
N ASN A 89 -3.92 1.69 21.64
CA ASN A 89 -2.94 0.97 22.45
C ASN A 89 -3.09 -0.57 22.40
N THR A 90 -3.65 -1.07 21.30
CA THR A 90 -3.92 -2.50 21.08
C THR A 90 -2.89 -3.07 20.11
N THR A 91 -2.55 -4.34 20.28
CA THR A 91 -1.72 -5.09 19.34
C THR A 91 -2.49 -6.32 18.90
N VAL A 92 -2.52 -6.55 17.59
CA VAL A 92 -3.16 -7.70 16.94
C VAL A 92 -2.23 -8.25 15.87
N PHE A 93 -2.40 -9.53 15.53
CA PHE A 93 -1.72 -10.11 14.39
C PHE A 93 -2.64 -10.08 13.16
N VAL A 94 -2.08 -9.72 12.01
CA VAL A 94 -2.79 -9.67 10.72
C VAL A 94 -2.05 -10.57 9.75
N ASP A 95 -2.70 -11.67 9.39
CA ASP A 95 -2.26 -12.61 8.39
C ASP A 95 -2.77 -12.18 7.01
N LEU A 96 -1.84 -11.78 6.14
CA LEU A 96 -2.11 -11.47 4.73
C LEU A 96 -1.50 -12.53 3.80
N ALA A 97 -0.62 -13.39 4.32
CA ALA A 97 0.24 -14.26 3.52
C ALA A 97 -0.21 -15.73 3.52
N ALA A 98 -0.94 -16.20 4.55
CA ALA A 98 -1.40 -17.59 4.61
C ALA A 98 -2.46 -17.90 3.55
N GLY A 99 -3.35 -16.94 3.25
CA GLY A 99 -4.34 -17.05 2.18
C GLY A 99 -3.82 -16.63 0.80
N CYS A 100 -2.70 -15.90 0.74
CA CYS A 100 -2.13 -15.39 -0.49
C CYS A 100 -0.63 -15.14 -0.35
N SER A 101 0.18 -16.14 -0.70
CA SER A 101 1.64 -16.11 -0.54
C SER A 101 2.36 -15.08 -1.41
N THR A 102 1.62 -14.45 -2.33
CA THR A 102 2.07 -13.41 -3.27
C THR A 102 1.44 -12.04 -2.99
N PHE A 103 0.83 -11.86 -1.81
CA PHE A 103 0.18 -10.60 -1.45
C PHE A 103 1.16 -9.42 -1.61
N SER A 104 0.72 -8.40 -2.33
CA SER A 104 1.40 -7.12 -2.43
C SER A 104 0.37 -6.03 -2.29
N GLY A 105 0.55 -5.15 -1.31
CA GLY A 105 -0.46 -4.20 -0.95
C GLY A 105 0.01 -3.23 0.12
N ARG A 106 -0.96 -2.55 0.71
CA ARG A 106 -0.69 -1.38 1.52
C ARG A 106 -1.82 -1.11 2.52
N LEU A 107 -1.44 -0.61 3.68
CA LEU A 107 -2.30 -0.39 4.84
C LEU A 107 -2.38 1.11 5.15
N VAL A 108 -3.57 1.59 5.46
CA VAL A 108 -3.84 3.02 5.70
C VAL A 108 -4.95 3.22 6.74
N ARG A 109 -5.00 4.40 7.36
CA ARG A 109 -6.12 4.82 8.22
C ARG A 109 -7.37 5.04 7.37
N GLY A 110 -8.45 4.38 7.73
CA GLY A 110 -9.74 4.50 7.03
C GLY A 110 -10.88 5.00 7.92
N SER A 111 -12.07 4.96 7.33
CA SER A 111 -13.35 5.32 7.92
C SER A 111 -14.49 4.51 7.28
N ASP A 112 -15.74 4.78 7.67
CA ASP A 112 -16.89 4.09 7.06
C ASP A 112 -17.11 4.46 5.57
N ILE A 113 -16.52 5.57 5.08
CA ILE A 113 -16.69 5.98 3.68
C ILE A 113 -15.96 5.03 2.70
N ASP A 114 -14.91 4.35 3.16
CA ASP A 114 -14.10 3.42 2.34
C ASP A 114 -14.90 2.21 1.81
N PHE A 115 -16.16 2.04 2.22
CA PHE A 115 -17.04 0.96 1.76
C PHE A 115 -18.06 1.41 0.70
N ASP A 116 -18.01 2.65 0.23
CA ASP A 116 -18.95 3.17 -0.79
C ASP A 116 -18.59 2.81 -2.24
N GLY A 117 -17.43 2.18 -2.45
CA GLY A 117 -16.88 1.77 -3.76
C GLY A 117 -16.06 2.86 -4.45
N GLY A 118 -15.86 4.01 -3.81
CA GLY A 118 -14.97 5.08 -4.21
C GLY A 118 -13.54 4.88 -3.72
N ALA A 119 -12.59 5.57 -4.35
CA ALA A 119 -11.18 5.54 -3.97
C ALA A 119 -10.86 6.67 -2.96
N HIS A 120 -10.60 6.31 -1.70
CA HIS A 120 -10.34 7.24 -0.59
C HIS A 120 -8.87 7.16 -0.12
N ASN A 121 -7.95 7.43 -1.05
CA ASN A 121 -6.53 7.07 -0.93
C ASN A 121 -5.65 8.04 -0.13
N LEU A 122 -6.19 9.16 0.32
CA LEU A 122 -5.41 10.21 0.97
C LEU A 122 -4.97 9.76 2.38
N GLY A 123 -3.68 9.52 2.58
CA GLY A 123 -3.15 9.13 3.89
C GLY A 123 -1.70 8.69 3.85
N THR A 124 -1.13 8.37 5.02
CA THR A 124 0.19 7.73 5.12
C THR A 124 0.02 6.22 4.96
N TRP A 125 0.80 5.60 4.10
CA TRP A 125 0.66 4.18 3.77
C TRP A 125 1.82 3.37 4.33
N ALA A 126 1.49 2.24 4.96
CA ALA A 126 2.46 1.18 5.22
C ALA A 126 2.37 0.17 4.07
N GLU A 127 3.45 -0.01 3.33
CA GLU A 127 3.49 -0.86 2.15
C GLU A 127 4.15 -2.19 2.51
N VAL A 128 3.58 -3.31 2.06
CA VAL A 128 4.16 -4.65 2.26
C VAL A 128 3.96 -5.50 1.01
N ASN A 129 4.95 -6.34 0.72
CA ASN A 129 4.79 -7.41 -0.24
C ASN A 129 5.47 -8.69 0.25
N TRP A 130 4.93 -9.82 -0.19
CA TRP A 130 5.57 -11.12 -0.10
C TRP A 130 5.72 -11.62 -1.53
N GLN A 131 6.89 -11.39 -2.14
CA GLN A 131 7.13 -11.82 -3.52
C GLN A 131 7.43 -13.33 -3.60
N SER A 132 8.13 -13.85 -2.60
CA SER A 132 8.48 -15.26 -2.49
C SER A 132 8.52 -15.66 -1.02
N TYR A 133 7.39 -16.17 -0.52
CA TYR A 133 7.24 -16.61 0.86
C TYR A 133 8.43 -17.49 1.30
N PRO A 134 9.04 -17.25 2.47
CA PRO A 134 8.62 -16.31 3.50
C PRO A 134 9.21 -14.89 3.34
N VAL A 135 10.04 -14.61 2.34
CA VAL A 135 10.68 -13.28 2.23
C VAL A 135 9.65 -12.21 1.86
N GLY A 136 9.72 -11.08 2.55
CA GLY A 136 8.90 -9.92 2.26
C GLY A 136 9.68 -8.62 2.29
N TYR A 137 9.09 -7.59 1.69
CA TYR A 137 9.61 -6.22 1.73
C TYR A 137 8.53 -5.29 2.26
N GLY A 138 8.94 -4.28 3.03
CA GLY A 138 8.01 -3.29 3.55
C GLY A 138 8.60 -1.89 3.64
N GLY A 139 7.74 -0.88 3.65
CA GLY A 139 8.12 0.52 3.68
C GLY A 139 7.00 1.41 4.20
N VAL A 140 7.31 2.69 4.37
CA VAL A 140 6.31 3.72 4.67
C VAL A 140 6.35 4.75 3.56
N SER A 141 5.18 5.12 3.04
CA SER A 141 5.03 6.03 1.92
C SER A 141 4.07 7.17 2.27
N VAL A 142 4.43 8.37 1.83
CA VAL A 142 3.60 9.57 1.90
C VAL A 142 3.27 10.13 0.50
N ILE A 143 3.54 9.34 -0.55
CA ILE A 143 3.32 9.71 -1.96
C ILE A 143 1.86 10.11 -2.22
N GLU A 144 0.94 9.37 -1.61
CA GLU A 144 -0.51 9.51 -1.70
C GLU A 144 -1.07 10.58 -0.72
N GLY A 145 -0.23 11.13 0.16
CA GLY A 145 -0.60 12.05 1.22
C GLY A 145 0.03 11.70 2.56
N ASN A 146 -0.32 12.47 3.60
CA ASN A 146 0.13 12.17 4.96
C ASN A 146 -0.97 12.51 5.97
N ASP A 147 -1.53 11.50 6.61
CA ASP A 147 -2.54 11.64 7.66
C ASP A 147 -1.98 11.32 9.07
N GLY A 148 -0.67 11.17 9.17
CA GLY A 148 0.04 11.04 10.43
C GLY A 148 1.10 9.93 10.42
N PRO A 149 1.92 9.89 11.48
CA PRO A 149 3.08 9.02 11.59
C PRO A 149 2.75 7.52 11.61
N ILE A 150 3.59 6.76 10.92
CA ILE A 150 3.63 5.29 10.94
C ILE A 150 5.08 4.88 11.19
N LEU A 151 5.28 3.83 11.97
CA LEU A 151 6.55 3.11 12.03
C LEU A 151 6.38 1.71 11.47
N LEU A 152 7.30 1.28 10.62
CA LEU A 152 7.38 -0.08 10.11
C LEU A 152 8.78 -0.63 10.36
N ARG A 153 8.88 -1.88 10.76
CA ARG A 153 10.15 -2.62 10.72
C ARG A 153 9.91 -4.08 10.39
N SER A 154 10.93 -4.75 9.88
CA SER A 154 10.99 -6.21 9.93
C SER A 154 11.12 -6.68 11.39
N GLU A 155 10.64 -7.88 11.70
CA GLU A 155 10.90 -8.53 12.99
C GLU A 155 12.20 -9.35 13.01
N ASP A 156 12.99 -9.31 11.91
CA ASP A 156 14.35 -9.81 11.91
C ASP A 156 15.26 -9.02 12.89
N PRO A 157 16.32 -9.65 13.42
CA PRO A 157 17.30 -8.98 14.27
C PRO A 157 17.95 -7.76 13.60
N TYR A 158 18.20 -6.71 14.38
CA TYR A 158 18.98 -5.53 13.99
C TYR A 158 18.46 -4.74 12.78
N THR A 159 17.15 -4.82 12.50
CA THR A 159 16.54 -4.08 11.39
C THR A 159 16.15 -2.64 11.79
N PRO A 160 16.36 -1.66 10.90
CA PRO A 160 15.97 -0.27 11.17
C PRO A 160 14.46 -0.08 11.12
N PHE A 161 13.98 0.99 11.77
CA PHE A 161 12.63 1.48 11.56
C PHE A 161 12.56 2.33 10.29
N MET A 162 11.58 2.02 9.45
CA MET A 162 11.05 2.85 8.40
C MET A 162 9.91 3.68 8.96
N GLY A 163 9.65 4.85 8.36
CA GLY A 163 8.62 5.76 8.83
C GLY A 163 9.16 6.92 9.67
N PHE A 164 8.27 7.50 10.47
CA PHE A 164 8.50 8.70 11.26
C PHE A 164 7.55 8.75 12.45
N THR A 165 7.88 9.54 13.47
CA THR A 165 7.12 9.62 14.73
C THR A 165 6.41 10.95 14.95
N GLU A 166 6.88 12.01 14.32
CA GLU A 166 6.37 13.36 14.53
C GLU A 166 5.18 13.66 13.62
N ASP A 167 4.16 14.33 14.17
CA ASP A 167 3.10 14.91 13.35
C ASP A 167 3.59 16.20 12.70
N ILE A 168 3.75 16.14 11.38
CA ILE A 168 4.18 17.29 10.56
C ILE A 168 3.02 18.06 9.95
N ILE A 169 1.76 17.59 10.09
CA ILE A 169 0.58 18.22 9.50
C ILE A 169 0.36 19.59 10.16
N SER A 170 0.42 19.65 11.49
CA SER A 170 0.23 20.88 12.26
C SER A 170 1.31 21.95 12.00
N GLN A 171 2.48 21.54 11.53
CA GLN A 171 3.63 22.40 11.24
C GLN A 171 3.65 22.90 9.78
N SER A 172 2.85 22.27 8.91
CA SER A 172 2.83 22.58 7.48
C SER A 172 2.18 23.94 7.16
N PRO A 173 2.57 24.61 6.07
CA PRO A 173 1.79 25.71 5.51
C PRO A 173 0.35 25.27 5.19
N ASN A 174 -0.61 26.19 5.32
CA ASN A 174 -2.02 25.89 5.07
C ASN A 174 -2.29 25.37 3.65
N GLU A 175 -1.53 25.85 2.67
CA GLU A 175 -1.61 25.40 1.28
C GLU A 175 -1.22 23.93 1.09
N CYS A 176 -0.43 23.34 1.99
CA CYS A 176 -0.06 21.92 1.92
C CYS A 176 -1.14 21.00 2.49
N ARG A 177 -2.15 21.56 3.18
CA ARG A 177 -3.16 20.79 3.92
C ARG A 177 -4.39 20.56 3.06
N VAL A 178 -5.03 19.42 3.28
CA VAL A 178 -6.28 19.03 2.63
C VAL A 178 -7.11 18.17 3.60
N LYS A 179 -8.43 18.23 3.47
CA LYS A 179 -9.33 17.34 4.23
C LYS A 179 -9.49 16.03 3.47
N LYS A 180 -9.38 14.91 4.18
CA LYS A 180 -9.89 13.61 3.77
C LYS A 180 -11.41 13.68 3.65
N ASP A 181 -12.00 12.77 2.89
CA ASP A 181 -13.46 12.70 2.72
C ASP A 181 -14.18 12.34 4.04
N SER A 182 -13.49 11.64 4.94
CA SER A 182 -13.87 11.40 6.34
C SER A 182 -13.89 12.68 7.21
N GLY A 183 -13.27 13.77 6.74
CA GLY A 183 -13.15 15.05 7.42
C GLY A 183 -11.82 15.29 8.14
N GLY A 184 -10.99 14.26 8.33
CA GLY A 184 -9.65 14.37 8.93
C GLY A 184 -8.70 15.25 8.11
N MET A 185 -7.81 15.99 8.77
CA MET A 185 -6.82 16.80 8.06
C MET A 185 -5.60 15.96 7.65
N ALA A 186 -5.09 16.15 6.44
CA ALA A 186 -3.90 15.51 5.94
C ALA A 186 -3.04 16.50 5.15
N LEU A 187 -1.82 16.10 4.80
CA LEU A 187 -1.07 16.76 3.73
C LEU A 187 -1.49 16.19 2.38
N LYS A 188 -1.45 17.06 1.36
CA LYS A 188 -1.70 16.68 -0.03
C LYS A 188 -0.69 15.64 -0.53
N PRO A 189 -1.01 14.91 -1.63
CA PRO A 189 -0.08 13.98 -2.24
C PRO A 189 1.23 14.64 -2.69
N THR A 190 2.35 13.98 -2.43
CA THR A 190 3.68 14.47 -2.78
C THR A 190 4.17 13.98 -4.14
N ASP A 191 3.61 12.88 -4.69
CA ASP A 191 3.97 12.40 -6.04
C ASP A 191 2.87 11.56 -6.75
N LYS A 192 1.59 11.87 -6.48
CA LYS A 192 0.43 11.26 -7.18
C LYS A 192 -0.27 12.24 -8.10
N ASP A 193 -0.51 11.82 -9.35
CA ASP A 193 -1.39 12.43 -10.37
C ASP A 193 -1.52 13.96 -10.31
N GLY A 194 -0.40 14.67 -10.51
CA GLY A 194 -0.35 16.14 -10.46
C GLY A 194 0.05 16.70 -9.08
N TYR A 195 1.03 16.05 -8.45
CA TYR A 195 1.53 16.33 -7.11
C TYR A 195 1.68 17.81 -6.72
N ASP A 196 1.55 18.10 -5.43
CA ASP A 196 1.71 19.45 -4.90
C ASP A 196 3.18 19.72 -4.55
N GLU A 197 3.84 20.56 -5.35
CA GLU A 197 5.28 20.87 -5.21
C GLU A 197 5.61 21.46 -3.83
N ALA A 198 4.79 22.37 -3.32
CA ALA A 198 4.96 22.96 -1.99
C ALA A 198 4.92 21.88 -0.89
N THR A 199 4.00 20.93 -1.00
CA THR A 199 3.87 19.81 -0.07
C THR A 199 5.05 18.85 -0.16
N ARG A 200 5.52 18.51 -1.37
CA ARG A 200 6.70 17.65 -1.56
C ARG A 200 7.95 18.28 -0.96
N GLU A 201 8.19 19.56 -1.25
CA GLU A 201 9.36 20.28 -0.75
C GLU A 201 9.32 20.48 0.77
N PHE A 202 8.14 20.77 1.34
CA PHE A 202 7.95 20.78 2.78
C PHE A 202 8.28 19.40 3.37
N THR A 203 7.71 18.33 2.83
CA THR A 203 7.87 16.97 3.34
C THR A 203 9.32 16.51 3.30
N LYS A 204 10.06 16.78 2.22
CA LYS A 204 11.50 16.49 2.11
C LYS A 204 12.38 17.22 3.12
N ARG A 205 11.95 18.39 3.61
CA ARG A 205 12.65 19.11 4.68
C ARG A 205 12.36 18.53 6.06
N GLN A 206 11.18 17.95 6.25
CA GLN A 206 10.75 17.43 7.55
C GLN A 206 11.10 15.95 7.77
N LEU A 207 11.07 15.15 6.70
CA LEU A 207 11.21 13.70 6.78
C LEU A 207 12.49 13.22 6.10
N ASP A 208 13.02 12.11 6.64
CA ASP A 208 14.18 11.41 6.10
C ASP A 208 13.75 10.51 4.93
N ASN A 209 14.18 10.85 3.71
CA ASN A 209 13.86 10.09 2.51
C ASN A 209 14.49 8.69 2.50
N GLN A 210 15.46 8.39 3.37
CA GLN A 210 15.98 7.04 3.56
C GLN A 210 15.03 6.16 4.38
N LYS A 211 14.08 6.76 5.10
CA LYS A 211 13.12 6.05 5.97
C LYS A 211 11.69 6.12 5.47
N VAL A 212 11.36 7.06 4.59
CA VAL A 212 10.01 7.28 4.06
C VAL A 212 10.08 7.52 2.55
N SER A 213 9.26 6.81 1.78
CA SER A 213 9.05 7.10 0.36
C SER A 213 8.24 8.38 0.23
N ILE A 214 8.89 9.47 -0.17
CA ILE A 214 8.25 10.79 -0.34
C ILE A 214 7.88 11.02 -1.80
N ASP A 215 8.60 10.41 -2.73
CA ASP A 215 8.34 10.54 -4.15
C ASP A 215 8.80 9.30 -4.91
N LYS A 216 8.55 9.25 -6.22
CA LYS A 216 8.85 8.09 -7.06
C LYS A 216 10.34 7.93 -7.39
N SER A 217 11.21 8.86 -6.97
CA SER A 217 12.65 8.76 -7.25
C SER A 217 13.36 7.78 -6.33
N PHE A 218 12.78 7.49 -5.16
CA PHE A 218 13.37 6.56 -4.19
C PHE A 218 12.29 5.86 -3.38
N THR A 219 12.41 4.53 -3.26
CA THR A 219 11.55 3.71 -2.41
C THR A 219 12.31 3.32 -1.14
N ALA A 220 11.86 3.83 0.00
CA ALA A 220 12.41 3.49 1.30
C ALA A 220 11.87 2.11 1.73
N THR A 221 12.74 1.11 1.81
CA THR A 221 12.33 -0.28 2.05
C THR A 221 13.22 -0.99 3.06
N VAL A 222 12.60 -1.87 3.87
CA VAL A 222 13.25 -2.87 4.70
C VAL A 222 12.84 -4.27 4.26
N MET A 223 13.78 -5.21 4.30
CA MET A 223 13.53 -6.63 4.00
C MET A 223 13.21 -7.39 5.29
N SER A 224 12.34 -8.39 5.18
CA SER A 224 12.10 -9.42 6.19
C SER A 224 12.37 -10.81 5.63
N HIS A 225 13.29 -11.55 6.25
CA HIS A 225 13.64 -12.91 5.86
C HIS A 225 12.59 -13.93 6.33
N ASN A 226 11.95 -13.66 7.46
CA ASN A 226 10.87 -14.48 8.00
C ASN A 226 9.47 -13.98 7.60
N GLY A 227 9.39 -12.90 6.80
CA GLY A 227 8.14 -12.33 6.31
C GLY A 227 7.30 -11.68 7.38
N ARG A 228 7.86 -11.41 8.55
CA ARG A 228 7.17 -10.74 9.65
C ARG A 228 7.57 -9.28 9.71
N PHE A 229 6.55 -8.44 9.84
CA PHE A 229 6.69 -7.02 10.04
C PHE A 229 5.97 -6.59 11.31
N LYS A 230 6.50 -5.57 11.95
CA LYS A 230 5.77 -4.81 12.96
C LYS A 230 5.42 -3.45 12.40
N ILE A 231 4.14 -3.12 12.40
CA ILE A 231 3.63 -1.83 11.95
C ILE A 231 2.95 -1.15 13.13
N VAL A 232 3.32 0.10 13.39
CA VAL A 232 2.77 0.92 14.46
C VAL A 232 2.11 2.15 13.87
N PHE A 233 0.80 2.24 14.01
CA PHE A 233 0.04 3.46 13.71
C PHE A 233 0.01 4.34 14.97
N LEU A 234 0.73 5.45 14.90
CA LEU A 234 0.76 6.49 15.94
C LEU A 234 -0.45 7.43 15.78
N HIS A 235 -0.57 8.44 16.66
CA HIS A 235 -1.64 9.43 16.54
C HIS A 235 -1.61 10.10 15.17
N GLY A 236 -2.74 10.03 14.47
CA GLY A 236 -2.97 10.61 13.15
C GLY A 236 -4.46 10.84 12.94
N ASN A 237 -4.81 11.46 11.83
CA ASN A 237 -6.17 11.83 11.48
C ASN A 237 -6.81 10.71 10.64
N HIS A 238 -8.10 10.44 10.89
CA HIS A 238 -8.89 9.48 10.10
C HIS A 238 -9.78 10.22 9.15
#